data_AF-A0A3B4EIJ8-F1
#
_entry.id   AF-A0A3B4EIJ8-F1
#
_cell.length_a   1.000
_cell.length_b   1.000
_cell.length_c   1.000
_cell.angle_alpha   90.00
_cell.angle_beta   90.00
_cell.angle_gamma   90.00
#
_symmetry.space_group_name_H-M   'P 1'
#
loop_
_entity.id
_entity.type
_entity.pdbx_description
1 polymer ?
#
loop_
_entity_poly.entity_id
_entity_poly.type
_entity_poly.pdbx_seq_one_letter_code
_entity_poly.pdbx_strand_id
1 'polypeptide(L)'
;MAQAKISAKMNDAKSAKFSRTISMADRSTRLLESLDEVEMRVEALREAATVMEQERESLLEMIQLIQNSQEMRTICDGEREELTLTANRLMNRTLTVQVTVDTIRNEQQEDALRRATAVIDEIAAKVLDDMEGARKRLQALHAACVTEAPPVPIDQKFQTIVISCALEDQKKIKRRLETLIRNMGNAERTIKIMDHQKVDESKNANGK
;
A
#
# COMPACT_ATOMS: atom_id res chain seq x y z
N MET A 1 30.60 71.39 55.91
CA MET A 1 31.56 71.10 54.82
C MET A 1 32.76 70.36 55.41
N ALA A 2 33.36 69.43 54.64
CA ALA A 2 34.40 68.45 55.02
C ALA A 2 33.83 67.19 55.73
N GLN A 3 34.17 65.93 55.43
CA GLN A 3 35.35 65.33 54.76
C GLN A 3 34.99 63.99 54.08
N ALA A 4 35.77 63.61 53.08
CA ALA A 4 35.84 62.27 52.48
C ALA A 4 36.91 61.39 53.17
N LYS A 5 36.71 60.05 53.18
CA LYS A 5 37.72 58.95 53.24
C LYS A 5 36.99 57.58 53.18
N ILE A 6 36.97 56.87 52.04
CA ILE A 6 37.87 55.79 51.57
C ILE A 6 37.75 54.42 52.31
N SER A 7 37.12 53.47 51.60
CA SER A 7 37.33 52.01 51.45
C SER A 7 37.76 51.10 52.60
N ALA A 8 36.98 50.02 52.81
CA ALA A 8 37.50 48.67 53.09
C ALA A 8 36.51 47.57 52.65
N LYS A 9 37.04 46.63 51.85
CA LYS A 9 36.47 45.34 51.42
C LYS A 9 35.79 44.56 52.56
N MET A 10 34.60 44.03 52.29
CA MET A 10 34.26 42.65 52.70
C MET A 10 33.68 41.92 51.50
N ASN A 11 34.49 40.98 51.02
CA ASN A 11 34.22 40.02 49.97
C ASN A 11 33.40 38.85 50.56
N ASP A 12 32.75 38.11 49.68
CA ASP A 12 32.28 36.73 49.88
C ASP A 12 31.14 36.49 50.88
N ALA A 13 29.91 36.72 50.42
CA ALA A 13 28.78 35.85 50.76
C ALA A 13 28.40 35.02 49.51
N LYS A 14 29.30 34.11 49.11
CA LYS A 14 28.96 32.94 48.30
C LYS A 14 28.20 31.96 49.20
N SER A 15 26.89 31.81 48.99
CA SER A 15 26.10 30.60 49.34
C SER A 15 24.64 30.90 48.97
N ALA A 16 23.93 30.22 48.09
CA ALA A 16 24.19 28.99 47.36
C ALA A 16 23.46 29.09 46.01
N LYS A 17 24.21 29.12 44.91
CA LYS A 17 23.66 28.73 43.61
C LYS A 17 23.47 27.21 43.65
N PHE A 18 22.38 26.73 44.26
CA PHE A 18 21.89 25.39 43.97
C PHE A 18 21.37 25.40 42.53
N SER A 19 22.28 25.33 41.55
CA SER A 19 21.92 24.70 40.29
C SER A 19 21.56 23.27 40.67
N ARG A 20 20.25 22.98 40.78
CA ARG A 20 19.75 21.62 40.88
C ARG A 20 20.38 20.87 39.71
N THR A 21 21.40 20.08 40.02
CA THR A 21 22.02 19.23 39.02
C THR A 21 20.92 18.25 38.66
N ILE A 22 20.43 18.33 37.43
CA ILE A 22 19.33 17.50 36.96
C ILE A 22 19.65 16.05 37.31
N SER A 23 18.73 15.39 38.02
CA SER A 23 18.92 14.00 38.43
C SER A 23 19.12 13.12 37.19
N MET A 24 19.86 12.03 37.33
CA MET A 24 19.95 11.02 36.27
C MET A 24 18.55 10.52 35.87
N ALA A 25 17.61 10.49 36.82
CA ALA A 25 16.20 10.18 36.56
C ALA A 25 15.57 11.20 35.60
N ASP A 26 15.63 12.50 35.89
CA ASP A 26 15.01 13.51 35.01
C ASP A 26 15.70 13.58 33.62
N ARG A 27 17.01 13.26 33.55
CA ARG A 27 17.72 13.11 32.27
C ARG A 27 17.16 11.93 31.48
N SER A 28 16.97 10.79 32.14
CA SER A 28 16.37 9.60 31.53
C SER A 28 14.95 9.86 31.05
N THR A 29 14.12 10.55 31.83
CA THR A 29 12.75 10.90 31.44
C THR A 29 12.71 11.75 30.18
N ARG A 30 13.53 12.82 30.10
CA ARG A 30 13.59 13.65 28.88
C ARG A 30 14.07 12.89 27.66
N LEU A 31 14.99 11.94 27.83
CA LEU A 31 15.43 11.08 26.74
C LEU A 31 14.32 10.15 26.26
N LEU A 32 13.53 9.58 27.17
CA LEU A 32 12.35 8.78 26.81
C LEU A 32 11.32 9.62 26.06
N GLU A 33 10.97 10.82 26.54
CA GLU A 33 10.05 11.73 25.85
C GLU A 33 10.55 12.08 24.43
N SER A 34 11.86 12.26 24.26
CA SER A 34 12.46 12.52 22.95
C SER A 34 12.39 11.30 22.03
N LEU A 35 12.55 10.10 22.58
CA LEU A 35 12.41 8.85 21.83
C LEU A 35 10.95 8.60 21.42
N ASP A 36 9.99 8.90 22.28
CA ASP A 36 8.56 8.80 21.99
C ASP A 36 8.17 9.77 20.85
N GLU A 37 8.70 11.00 20.84
CA GLU A 37 8.51 11.94 19.74
C GLU A 37 9.10 11.42 18.41
N VAL A 38 10.28 10.81 18.48
CA VAL A 38 10.91 10.19 17.30
C VAL A 38 10.09 9.01 16.81
N GLU A 39 9.58 8.15 17.69
CA GLU A 39 8.71 7.02 17.34
C GLU A 39 7.46 7.49 16.59
N MET A 40 6.78 8.50 17.11
CA MET A 40 5.62 9.11 16.44
C MET A 40 5.95 9.62 15.04
N ARG A 41 7.13 10.26 14.87
CA ARG A 41 7.57 10.76 13.56
C ARG A 41 7.97 9.63 12.61
N VAL A 42 8.55 8.55 13.11
CA VAL A 42 8.87 7.36 12.32
C VAL A 42 7.58 6.72 11.81
N GLU A 43 6.55 6.58 12.64
CA GLU A 43 5.28 5.99 12.20
C GLU A 43 4.57 6.85 11.15
N ALA A 44 4.53 8.17 11.35
CA ALA A 44 4.01 9.09 10.34
C ALA A 44 4.78 9.02 9.00
N LEU A 45 6.10 8.86 9.05
CA LEU A 45 6.92 8.67 7.85
C LEU A 45 6.60 7.35 7.14
N ARG A 46 6.43 6.25 7.91
CA ARG A 46 6.07 4.93 7.37
C ARG A 46 4.70 4.97 6.69
N GLU A 47 3.72 5.63 7.30
CA GLU A 47 2.40 5.83 6.70
C GLU A 47 2.48 6.63 5.40
N ALA A 48 3.18 7.77 5.41
CA ALA A 48 3.36 8.60 4.21
C ALA A 48 4.06 7.84 3.07
N ALA A 49 5.12 7.09 3.38
CA ALA A 49 5.82 6.25 2.41
C ALA A 49 4.91 5.14 1.84
N THR A 50 4.05 4.54 2.68
CA THR A 50 3.06 3.54 2.26
C THR A 50 2.00 4.13 1.32
N VAL A 51 1.60 5.39 1.52
CA VAL A 51 0.72 6.10 0.59
C VAL A 51 1.43 6.38 -0.74
N MET A 52 2.70 6.80 -0.71
CA MET A 52 3.48 7.02 -1.93
C MET A 52 3.72 5.73 -2.73
N GLU A 53 3.97 4.61 -2.05
CA GLU A 53 4.10 3.28 -2.67
C GLU A 53 2.81 2.90 -3.42
N GLN A 54 1.64 3.12 -2.81
CA GLN A 54 0.33 2.87 -3.44
C GLN A 54 0.02 3.81 -4.61
N GLU A 55 0.34 5.10 -4.49
CA GLU A 55 0.10 6.06 -5.57
C GLU A 55 0.91 5.69 -6.82
N ARG A 56 2.16 5.26 -6.62
CA ARG A 56 3.00 4.73 -7.71
C ARG A 56 2.34 3.53 -8.38
N GLU A 57 1.85 2.55 -7.62
CA GLU A 57 1.16 1.38 -8.16
C GLU A 57 -0.11 1.77 -8.93
N SER A 58 -0.92 2.67 -8.37
CA SER A 58 -2.13 3.21 -9.00
C SER A 58 -1.85 3.87 -10.36
N LEU A 59 -0.79 4.69 -10.44
CA LEU A 59 -0.35 5.31 -11.70
C LEU A 59 0.04 4.27 -12.76
N LEU A 60 0.78 3.22 -12.36
CA LEU A 60 1.15 2.13 -13.27
C LEU A 60 -0.10 1.39 -13.78
N GLU A 61 -1.05 1.08 -12.90
CA GLU A 61 -2.33 0.44 -13.26
C GLU A 61 -3.14 1.31 -14.23
N MET A 62 -3.26 2.62 -13.99
CA MET A 62 -3.98 3.54 -14.87
C MET A 62 -3.37 3.64 -16.26
N ILE A 63 -2.03 3.72 -16.36
CA ILE A 63 -1.33 3.75 -17.65
C ILE A 63 -1.58 2.45 -18.41
N GLN A 64 -1.49 1.30 -17.74
CA GLN A 64 -1.77 0.00 -18.36
C GLN A 64 -3.23 -0.13 -18.81
N LEU A 65 -4.18 0.40 -18.04
CA LEU A 65 -5.59 0.40 -18.43
C LEU A 65 -5.82 1.16 -19.73
N ILE A 66 -5.18 2.33 -19.89
CA ILE A 66 -5.24 3.13 -21.13
C ILE A 66 -4.60 2.36 -22.29
N GLN A 67 -3.40 1.81 -22.09
CA GLN A 67 -2.69 1.07 -23.15
C GLN A 67 -3.47 -0.16 -23.66
N ASN A 68 -4.22 -0.81 -22.76
CA ASN A 68 -4.99 -2.01 -23.09
C ASN A 68 -6.47 -1.71 -23.42
N SER A 69 -6.85 -0.44 -23.49
CA SER A 69 -8.23 -0.05 -23.70
C SER A 69 -8.72 -0.44 -25.11
N GLN A 70 -10.04 -0.58 -25.25
CA GLN A 70 -10.62 -0.93 -26.55
C GLN A 70 -10.52 0.25 -27.53
N GLU A 71 -10.55 1.49 -27.03
CA GLU A 71 -10.41 2.72 -27.84
C GLU A 71 -9.06 2.74 -28.56
N MET A 72 -7.98 2.30 -27.91
CA MET A 72 -6.66 2.16 -28.53
C MET A 72 -6.66 1.21 -29.74
N ARG A 73 -7.63 0.31 -29.85
CA ARG A 73 -7.77 -0.61 -30.99
C ARG A 73 -8.53 0.01 -32.16
N THR A 74 -9.39 1.00 -31.90
CA THR A 74 -10.32 1.58 -32.89
C THR A 74 -9.85 2.89 -33.52
N ILE A 75 -8.90 3.60 -32.88
CA ILE A 75 -8.32 4.84 -33.41
C ILE A 75 -7.31 4.56 -34.54
N CYS A 76 -6.99 5.57 -35.35
CA CYS A 76 -6.07 5.40 -36.47
C CYS A 76 -4.64 5.10 -36.00
N ASP A 77 -3.82 4.53 -36.89
CA ASP A 77 -2.47 4.07 -36.52
C ASP A 77 -1.56 5.21 -36.03
N GLY A 78 -1.67 6.40 -36.63
CA GLY A 78 -0.88 7.57 -36.22
C GLY A 78 -1.21 8.05 -34.80
N GLU A 79 -2.51 8.20 -34.48
CA GLU A 79 -2.95 8.58 -33.14
C GLU A 79 -2.60 7.52 -32.09
N ARG A 80 -2.72 6.23 -32.48
CA ARG A 80 -2.36 5.10 -31.63
C ARG A 80 -0.88 5.09 -31.29
N GLU A 81 -0.01 5.37 -32.27
CA GLU A 81 1.42 5.46 -32.07
C GLU A 81 1.77 6.61 -31.10
N GLU A 82 1.18 7.79 -31.30
CA GLU A 82 1.41 8.96 -30.43
C GLU A 82 0.99 8.69 -28.98
N LEU A 83 -0.19 8.10 -28.78
CA LEU A 83 -0.67 7.71 -27.46
C LEU A 83 0.21 6.63 -26.83
N THR A 84 0.67 5.65 -27.61
CA THR A 84 1.58 4.59 -27.15
C THR A 84 2.92 5.15 -26.68
N LEU A 85 3.51 6.07 -27.45
CA LEU A 85 4.75 6.77 -27.06
C LEU A 85 4.56 7.59 -25.77
N THR A 86 3.43 8.28 -25.65
CA THR A 86 3.08 9.06 -24.46
C THR A 86 2.93 8.17 -23.23
N ALA A 87 2.20 7.06 -23.35
CA ALA A 87 2.00 6.09 -22.27
C ALA A 87 3.33 5.46 -21.84
N ASN A 88 4.19 5.06 -22.79
CA ASN A 88 5.51 4.51 -22.48
C ASN A 88 6.42 5.53 -21.77
N ARG A 89 6.38 6.81 -22.17
CA ARG A 89 7.12 7.87 -21.49
C ARG A 89 6.64 8.04 -20.04
N LEU A 90 5.32 8.04 -19.81
CA LEU A 90 4.76 8.13 -18.46
C LEU A 90 5.13 6.92 -17.62
N MET A 91 4.99 5.72 -18.18
CA MET A 91 5.39 4.45 -17.55
C MET A 91 6.84 4.50 -17.06
N ASN A 92 7.77 4.86 -17.96
CA ASN A 92 9.19 4.95 -17.63
C ASN A 92 9.48 5.98 -16.52
N ARG A 93 8.79 7.12 -16.52
CA ARG A 93 8.93 8.13 -15.47
C ARG A 93 8.40 7.64 -14.13
N THR A 94 7.24 6.98 -14.10
CA THR A 94 6.68 6.40 -12.88
C THR A 94 7.62 5.34 -12.29
N LEU A 95 8.25 4.53 -13.15
CA LEU A 95 9.22 3.50 -12.74
C LEU A 95 10.50 4.06 -12.12
N THR A 96 10.85 5.33 -12.32
CA THR A 96 12.00 5.96 -11.64
C THR A 96 11.78 6.24 -10.16
N VAL A 97 10.52 6.25 -9.71
CA VAL A 97 10.18 6.43 -8.29
C VAL A 97 10.20 5.04 -7.65
N GLN A 98 10.98 4.87 -6.59
CA GLN A 98 11.01 3.62 -5.80
C GLN A 98 10.85 3.97 -4.32
N VAL A 99 9.76 3.49 -3.72
CA VAL A 99 9.45 3.66 -2.30
C VAL A 99 9.03 2.28 -1.79
N THR A 100 9.62 1.84 -0.68
CA THR A 100 9.34 0.54 -0.07
C THR A 100 9.27 0.69 1.44
N VAL A 101 8.23 0.11 2.04
CA VAL A 101 8.09 0.03 3.49
C VAL A 101 8.11 -1.42 3.92
N ASP A 102 9.18 -1.81 4.61
CA ASP A 102 9.35 -3.16 5.11
C ASP A 102 8.49 -3.40 6.36
N THR A 103 7.92 -4.61 6.40
CA THR A 103 7.19 -5.11 7.56
C THR A 103 8.14 -5.99 8.38
N ILE A 104 8.34 -5.63 9.64
CA ILE A 104 9.10 -6.45 10.59
C ILE A 104 8.23 -7.65 10.97
N ARG A 105 8.78 -8.86 10.84
CA ARG A 105 8.05 -10.12 11.05
C ARG A 105 8.83 -11.04 11.96
N ASN A 106 8.11 -11.86 12.73
CA ASN A 106 8.67 -13.06 13.33
C ASN A 106 8.48 -14.28 12.39
N GLU A 107 9.11 -15.41 12.73
CA GLU A 107 9.06 -16.64 11.91
C GLU A 107 7.62 -17.11 11.65
N GLN A 108 6.74 -17.02 12.66
CA GLN A 108 5.34 -17.41 12.54
C GLN A 108 4.56 -16.53 11.55
N GLN A 109 4.80 -15.22 11.57
CA GLN A 109 4.19 -14.25 10.65
C GLN A 109 4.70 -14.46 9.22
N GLU A 110 5.98 -14.77 9.05
CA GLU A 110 6.56 -15.07 7.75
C GLU A 110 5.98 -16.35 7.16
N ASP A 111 5.83 -17.40 7.98
CA ASP A 111 5.14 -18.63 7.62
C ASP A 111 3.67 -18.42 7.25
N ALA A 112 2.96 -17.60 8.03
CA ALA A 112 1.58 -17.25 7.74
C ALA A 112 1.44 -16.49 6.41
N LEU A 113 2.32 -15.52 6.17
CA LEU A 113 2.35 -14.76 4.91
C LEU A 113 2.64 -15.67 3.70
N ARG A 114 3.61 -16.59 3.83
CA ARG A 114 3.92 -17.57 2.78
C ARG A 114 2.70 -18.43 2.45
N ARG A 115 2.01 -18.96 3.46
CA ARG A 115 0.80 -19.76 3.26
C ARG A 115 -0.35 -18.96 2.64
N ALA A 116 -0.60 -17.74 3.12
CA ALA A 116 -1.65 -16.87 2.57
C ALA A 116 -1.38 -16.57 1.09
N THR A 117 -0.13 -16.21 0.77
CA THR A 117 0.30 -15.91 -0.61
C THR A 117 0.12 -17.11 -1.52
N ALA A 118 0.54 -18.30 -1.08
CA ALA A 118 0.39 -19.54 -1.86
C ALA A 118 -1.07 -19.89 -2.18
N VAL A 119 -2.00 -19.67 -1.23
CA VAL A 119 -3.44 -19.90 -1.46
C VAL A 119 -3.98 -18.97 -2.54
N ILE A 120 -3.57 -17.69 -2.53
CA ILE A 120 -3.98 -16.72 -3.56
C ILE A 120 -3.39 -17.09 -4.91
N ASP A 121 -2.10 -17.47 -4.95
CA ASP A 121 -1.39 -17.84 -6.17
C ASP A 121 -2.00 -19.07 -6.84
N GLU A 122 -2.41 -20.07 -6.05
CA GLU A 122 -3.07 -21.28 -6.55
C GLU A 122 -4.37 -20.95 -7.29
N ILE A 123 -5.16 -19.99 -6.77
CA ILE A 123 -6.39 -19.56 -7.42
C ILE A 123 -6.08 -18.72 -8.66
N ALA A 124 -5.12 -17.80 -8.57
CA ALA A 124 -4.70 -16.95 -9.68
C ALA A 124 -4.20 -17.77 -10.88
N ALA A 125 -3.50 -18.88 -10.63
CA ALA A 125 -3.02 -19.79 -11.68
C ALA A 125 -4.16 -20.50 -12.44
N LYS A 126 -5.31 -20.72 -11.80
CA LYS A 126 -6.46 -21.46 -12.36
C LYS A 126 -7.50 -20.57 -13.02
N VAL A 127 -7.26 -19.26 -13.11
CA VAL A 127 -8.22 -18.27 -13.64
C VAL A 127 -8.59 -18.54 -15.11
N LEU A 128 -7.64 -19.03 -15.91
CA LEU A 128 -7.88 -19.34 -17.31
C LEU A 128 -8.69 -20.63 -17.50
N ASP A 129 -8.63 -21.56 -16.54
CA ASP A 129 -9.34 -22.85 -16.59
C ASP A 129 -10.80 -22.70 -16.14
N ASP A 130 -11.02 -21.96 -15.04
CA ASP A 130 -12.34 -21.71 -14.46
C ASP A 130 -12.42 -20.31 -13.86
N MET A 131 -12.73 -19.33 -14.73
CA MET A 131 -12.84 -17.93 -14.35
C MET A 131 -13.95 -17.70 -13.31
N GLU A 132 -15.10 -18.38 -13.43
CA GLU A 132 -16.22 -18.17 -12.53
C GLU A 132 -15.95 -18.74 -11.13
N GLY A 133 -15.40 -19.97 -11.06
CA GLY A 133 -15.01 -20.59 -9.80
C GLY A 133 -13.86 -19.86 -9.11
N ALA A 134 -12.86 -19.40 -9.88
CA ALA A 134 -11.78 -18.56 -9.35
C ALA A 134 -12.33 -17.25 -8.75
N ARG A 135 -13.28 -16.58 -9.43
CA ARG A 135 -13.94 -15.37 -8.92
C ARG A 135 -14.63 -15.62 -7.58
N LYS A 136 -15.44 -16.68 -7.49
CA LYS A 136 -16.17 -17.04 -6.26
C LYS A 136 -15.20 -17.34 -5.11
N ARG A 137 -14.11 -18.06 -5.38
CA ARG A 137 -13.08 -18.33 -4.37
C ARG A 137 -12.38 -17.06 -3.91
N LEU A 138 -11.95 -16.19 -4.83
CA LEU A 138 -11.34 -14.90 -4.45
C LEU A 138 -12.28 -14.04 -3.62
N GLN A 139 -13.58 -14.04 -3.92
CA GLN A 139 -14.59 -13.35 -3.11
C GLN A 139 -14.70 -13.95 -1.70
N ALA A 140 -14.64 -15.27 -1.55
CA ALA A 140 -14.63 -15.93 -0.24
C ALA A 140 -13.34 -15.65 0.56
N LEU A 141 -12.19 -15.54 -0.10
CA LEU A 141 -10.94 -15.11 0.53
C LEU A 141 -10.98 -13.63 0.94
N HIS A 142 -11.53 -12.76 0.09
CA HIS A 142 -11.68 -11.34 0.41
C HIS A 142 -12.63 -11.14 1.59
N ALA A 143 -13.72 -11.91 1.65
CA ALA A 143 -14.65 -11.97 2.77
C ALA A 143 -13.96 -12.32 4.10
N ALA A 144 -12.88 -13.10 4.08
CA ALA A 144 -12.08 -13.42 5.26
C ALA A 144 -11.16 -12.27 5.71
N CYS A 145 -10.96 -11.24 4.89
CA CYS A 145 -10.14 -10.07 5.19
C CYS A 145 -10.95 -8.83 5.60
N VAL A 146 -12.28 -8.92 5.63
CA VAL A 146 -13.18 -7.81 5.99
C VAL A 146 -13.82 -8.05 7.36
N THR A 147 -14.06 -6.96 8.08
CA THR A 147 -14.68 -6.98 9.41
C THR A 147 -16.21 -6.96 9.35
N GLU A 148 -16.78 -6.49 8.25
CA GLU A 148 -18.24 -6.48 8.02
C GLU A 148 -18.73 -7.87 7.63
N ALA A 149 -19.92 -8.26 8.09
CA ALA A 149 -20.55 -9.53 7.74
C ALA A 149 -20.79 -9.58 6.22
N PRO A 150 -20.00 -10.38 5.46
CA PRO A 150 -20.10 -10.37 4.02
C PRO A 150 -21.32 -11.19 3.58
N PRO A 151 -21.96 -10.84 2.45
CA PRO A 151 -23.09 -11.60 1.89
C PRO A 151 -22.66 -12.95 1.28
N VAL A 152 -21.37 -13.26 1.30
CA VAL A 152 -20.74 -14.44 0.70
C VAL A 152 -20.08 -15.31 1.78
N PRO A 153 -19.95 -16.63 1.55
CA PRO A 153 -19.27 -17.53 2.48
C PRO A 153 -17.83 -17.09 2.78
N ILE A 154 -17.44 -17.17 4.06
CA ILE A 154 -16.08 -16.85 4.52
C ILE A 154 -15.22 -18.11 4.47
N ASP A 155 -14.00 -18.01 3.92
CA ASP A 155 -13.00 -19.06 4.07
C ASP A 155 -12.34 -18.98 5.46
N GLN A 156 -12.86 -19.77 6.41
CA GLN A 156 -12.40 -19.77 7.80
C GLN A 156 -10.93 -20.21 7.96
N LYS A 157 -10.46 -21.09 7.07
CA LYS A 157 -9.08 -21.58 7.08
C LYS A 157 -8.14 -20.46 6.66
N PHE A 158 -8.48 -19.75 5.58
CA PHE A 158 -7.74 -18.59 5.13
C PHE A 158 -7.78 -17.45 6.15
N GLN A 159 -8.94 -17.18 6.76
CA GLN A 159 -9.07 -16.17 7.82
C GLN A 159 -8.07 -16.40 8.96
N THR A 160 -7.94 -17.65 9.42
CA THR A 160 -7.00 -18.02 10.49
C THR A 160 -5.54 -17.74 10.08
N ILE A 161 -5.21 -18.03 8.82
CA ILE A 161 -3.87 -17.74 8.29
C ILE A 161 -3.63 -16.22 8.25
N VAL A 162 -4.57 -15.44 7.73
CA VAL A 162 -4.45 -13.98 7.59
C VAL A 162 -4.32 -13.31 8.95
N ILE A 163 -5.12 -13.70 9.95
CA ILE A 163 -5.01 -13.14 11.32
C ILE A 163 -3.63 -13.38 11.94
N SER A 164 -2.95 -14.45 11.53
CA SER A 164 -1.59 -14.77 11.99
C SER A 164 -0.50 -13.94 11.31
N CYS A 165 -0.83 -13.18 10.26
CA CYS A 165 0.11 -12.27 9.58
C CYS A 165 0.25 -10.94 10.34
N ALA A 166 1.31 -10.19 10.06
CA ALA A 166 1.44 -8.81 10.53
C ALA A 166 0.31 -7.92 9.96
N LEU A 167 -0.09 -6.88 10.70
CA LEU A 167 -1.22 -6.02 10.32
C LEU A 167 -1.05 -5.41 8.92
N GLU A 168 0.17 -5.00 8.57
CA GLU A 168 0.46 -4.46 7.23
C GLU A 168 0.33 -5.52 6.13
N ASP A 169 0.68 -6.77 6.42
CA ASP A 169 0.50 -7.88 5.47
C ASP A 169 -0.98 -8.20 5.27
N GLN A 170 -1.80 -8.12 6.32
CA GLN A 170 -3.26 -8.29 6.21
C GLN A 170 -3.86 -7.25 5.25
N LYS A 171 -3.43 -5.98 5.36
CA LYS A 171 -3.84 -4.89 4.45
C LYS A 171 -3.37 -5.17 3.02
N LYS A 172 -2.10 -5.59 2.83
CA LYS A 172 -1.53 -5.93 1.51
C LYS A 172 -2.26 -7.12 0.86
N ILE A 173 -2.56 -8.17 1.62
CA ILE A 173 -3.34 -9.33 1.17
C ILE A 173 -4.74 -8.92 0.73
N LYS A 174 -5.44 -8.11 1.53
CA LYS A 174 -6.78 -7.60 1.20
C LYS A 174 -6.76 -6.83 -0.14
N ARG A 175 -5.84 -5.88 -0.29
CA ARG A 175 -5.69 -5.09 -1.53
C ARG A 175 -5.39 -5.98 -2.73
N ARG A 176 -4.51 -6.96 -2.57
CA ARG A 176 -4.19 -7.93 -3.61
C ARG A 176 -5.42 -8.68 -4.10
N LEU A 177 -6.27 -9.13 -3.18
CA LEU A 177 -7.54 -9.79 -3.51
C LEU A 177 -8.49 -8.84 -4.26
N GLU A 178 -8.61 -7.59 -3.81
CA GLU A 178 -9.43 -6.57 -4.48
C GLU A 178 -8.96 -6.31 -5.92
N THR A 179 -7.66 -6.15 -6.14
CA THR A 179 -7.06 -5.99 -7.47
C THR A 179 -7.33 -7.19 -8.36
N LEU A 180 -7.16 -8.43 -7.87
CA LEU A 180 -7.43 -9.64 -8.63
C LEU A 180 -8.91 -9.77 -9.03
N ILE A 181 -9.83 -9.52 -8.09
CA ILE A 181 -11.28 -9.54 -8.35
C ILE A 181 -11.65 -8.50 -9.42
N ARG A 182 -11.13 -7.28 -9.30
CA ARG A 182 -11.38 -6.19 -10.25
C ARG A 182 -10.85 -6.55 -11.64
N ASN A 183 -9.62 -7.03 -11.73
CA ASN A 183 -8.99 -7.41 -13.00
C ASN A 183 -9.75 -8.54 -13.70
N MET A 184 -10.21 -9.53 -12.92
CA MET A 184 -11.05 -10.61 -13.45
C MET A 184 -12.40 -10.10 -13.96
N GLY A 185 -13.06 -9.20 -13.21
CA GLY A 185 -14.31 -8.58 -13.65
C GLY A 185 -14.15 -7.69 -14.89
N ASN A 186 -12.96 -7.12 -15.11
CA ASN A 186 -12.64 -6.40 -16.34
C ASN A 186 -12.42 -7.37 -17.51
N ALA A 187 -11.65 -8.44 -17.31
CA ALA A 187 -11.40 -9.46 -18.32
C ALA A 187 -12.70 -10.14 -18.79
N GLU A 188 -13.59 -10.50 -17.86
CA GLU A 188 -14.90 -11.08 -18.17
C GLU A 188 -15.75 -10.15 -19.06
N ARG A 189 -15.74 -8.84 -18.77
CA ARG A 189 -16.42 -7.84 -19.60
C ARG A 189 -15.81 -7.74 -20.99
N THR A 190 -14.49 -7.74 -21.11
CA THR A 190 -13.79 -7.72 -22.40
C THR A 190 -14.13 -8.95 -23.24
N ILE A 191 -14.14 -10.14 -22.66
CA ILE A 191 -14.48 -11.39 -23.37
C ILE A 191 -15.92 -11.34 -23.87
N LYS A 192 -16.89 -10.96 -23.02
CA LYS A 192 -18.30 -10.84 -23.40
C LYS A 192 -18.50 -9.88 -24.59
N ILE A 193 -17.82 -8.74 -24.59
CA ILE A 193 -17.88 -7.77 -25.70
C ILE A 193 -17.32 -8.39 -26.99
N MET A 194 -16.20 -9.10 -26.91
CA MET A 194 -15.59 -9.76 -28.08
C MET A 194 -16.49 -10.86 -28.67
N ASP A 195 -17.18 -11.63 -27.82
CA ASP A 195 -18.13 -12.65 -28.29
C ASP A 195 -19.35 -12.02 -28.98
N HIS A 196 -19.87 -10.90 -28.46
CA HIS A 196 -20.96 -10.17 -29.11
C HIS A 196 -20.54 -9.59 -30.47
N GLN A 197 -19.33 -9.03 -30.60
CA GLN A 197 -18.80 -8.51 -31.87
C GLN A 197 -18.67 -9.61 -32.94
N LYS A 198 -18.16 -10.79 -32.57
CA LYS A 198 -18.05 -11.94 -33.50
C LYS A 198 -19.41 -12.42 -34.01
N VAL A 199 -20.43 -12.40 -33.17
CA VAL A 199 -21.79 -12.80 -33.56
C VAL A 199 -22.40 -11.80 -34.55
N ASP A 200 -22.16 -10.50 -34.36
CA ASP A 200 -22.67 -9.47 -35.28
C ASP A 200 -21.93 -9.47 -36.62
N GLU A 201 -20.61 -9.72 -36.63
CA GLU A 201 -19.84 -9.92 -37.87
C GLU A 201 -20.31 -11.16 -38.65
N SER A 202 -20.59 -12.26 -37.95
CA SER A 202 -21.08 -13.50 -38.57
C SER A 202 -22.48 -13.36 -39.16
N LYS A 203 -23.36 -12.58 -38.53
CA LYS A 203 -24.71 -12.29 -39.05
C LYS A 203 -24.67 -11.38 -40.29
N ASN A 204 -23.75 -10.42 -40.32
CA ASN A 204 -23.57 -9.54 -41.48
C ASN A 204 -22.90 -10.24 -42.66
N ALA A 205 -22.07 -11.27 -42.42
CA ALA A 205 -21.43 -12.05 -43.47
C ALA A 205 -22.36 -13.06 -44.17
N ASN A 206 -23.38 -13.58 -43.47
CA ASN A 206 -24.33 -14.56 -44.01
C ASN A 206 -25.60 -13.94 -44.63
N GLY A 207 -25.69 -12.61 -44.70
CA GLY A 207 -26.86 -11.86 -45.19
C GLY A 207 -26.76 -11.32 -46.62
N LYS A 208 -25.85 -11.84 -47.46
CA LYS A 208 -25.73 -11.47 -48.88
C LYS A 208 -25.94 -12.67 -49.79
#